data_AF-A0A7K2MT39-F1
#
_entry.id   AF-A0A7K2MT39-F1
#
_cell.length_a   1.000
_cell.length_b   1.000
_cell.length_c   1.000
_cell.angle_alpha   90.00
_cell.angle_beta   90.00
_cell.angle_gamma   90.00
#
_symmetry.space_group_name_H-M   'P 1'
#
loop_
_entity.id
_entity.type
_entity.pdbx_description
1 polymer ?
#
loop_
_entity_poly.entity_id
_entity_poly.type
_entity_poly.pdbx_seq_one_letter_code
_entity_poly.pdbx_strand_id
1 'polypeptide(L)'
;MTVAVERPAAPSGDDRGRRPGLITRLKSGYQKHWYAYAMIAPVVVVLAVIVLYPLVRGFYLTLTDATSLNSARTIGVNHIDATYKFIGLDNYADILWGPTAYDRFWSHFIWTIV
;
A
#
# COMPACT_ATOMS: atom_id res chain seq x y z
N MET A 1 13.97 -11.46 -77.16
CA MET A 1 13.58 -10.39 -76.22
C MET A 1 13.08 -11.05 -74.94
N THR A 2 13.44 -10.46 -73.80
CA THR A 2 13.53 -11.06 -72.47
C THR A 2 12.18 -11.38 -71.84
N VAL A 3 12.00 -12.62 -71.39
CA VAL A 3 10.87 -13.00 -70.52
C VAL A 3 11.20 -12.52 -69.11
N ALA A 4 10.50 -11.48 -68.66
CA ALA A 4 10.55 -11.02 -67.27
C ALA A 4 9.82 -12.06 -66.41
N VAL A 5 10.57 -12.86 -65.65
CA VAL A 5 10.02 -13.73 -64.61
C VAL A 5 9.68 -12.84 -63.42
N GLU A 6 8.40 -12.52 -63.27
CA GLU A 6 7.87 -11.87 -62.08
C GLU A 6 7.96 -12.87 -60.92
N ARG A 7 8.92 -12.64 -60.02
CA ARG A 7 9.05 -13.44 -58.79
C ARG A 7 7.84 -13.12 -57.91
N PRO A 8 7.14 -14.13 -57.36
CA PRO A 8 6.15 -13.86 -56.33
C PRO A 8 6.87 -13.17 -55.17
N ALA A 9 6.36 -12.00 -54.77
CA ALA A 9 6.86 -11.28 -53.61
C ALA A 9 6.89 -12.25 -52.42
N ALA A 10 8.09 -12.49 -51.89
CA ALA A 10 8.26 -13.28 -50.68
C ALA A 10 7.41 -12.66 -49.57
N PRO A 11 6.75 -13.47 -48.71
CA PRO A 11 6.00 -12.92 -47.59
C PRO A 11 6.98 -12.13 -46.74
N SER A 12 6.78 -10.82 -46.69
CA SER A 12 7.51 -9.90 -45.84
C SER A 12 7.27 -10.35 -44.40
N GLY A 13 8.24 -11.06 -43.85
CA GLY A 13 8.26 -11.40 -42.45
C GLY A 13 8.35 -10.13 -41.63
N ASP A 14 7.35 -9.89 -40.78
CA ASP A 14 7.58 -9.44 -39.41
C ASP A 14 6.31 -9.63 -38.54
N ASP A 15 5.72 -10.84 -38.54
CA ASP A 15 4.80 -11.24 -37.46
C ASP A 15 5.59 -11.66 -36.21
N ARG A 16 6.58 -10.85 -35.82
CA ARG A 16 7.20 -10.96 -34.50
C ARG A 16 6.20 -10.42 -33.49
N GLY A 17 5.35 -11.33 -33.01
CA GLY A 17 4.35 -11.12 -31.98
C GLY A 17 4.83 -10.09 -30.94
N ARG A 18 4.28 -8.88 -31.07
CA ARG A 18 4.45 -7.81 -30.09
C ARG A 18 3.80 -8.31 -28.81
N ARG A 19 4.61 -8.91 -27.92
CA ARG A 19 4.14 -9.43 -26.63
C ARG A 19 3.33 -8.30 -25.98
N PRO A 20 2.03 -8.46 -25.76
CA PRO A 20 1.21 -7.38 -25.23
C PRO A 20 1.80 -7.00 -23.88
N GLY A 21 2.19 -5.73 -23.75
CA GLY A 21 2.81 -5.20 -22.54
C GLY A 21 1.90 -5.42 -21.33
N LEU A 22 2.49 -5.48 -20.13
CA LEU A 22 1.76 -5.67 -18.87
C LEU A 22 0.54 -4.73 -18.76
N ILE A 23 0.72 -3.48 -19.21
CA ILE A 23 -0.31 -2.45 -19.26
C ILE A 23 -1.47 -2.82 -20.20
N THR A 24 -1.17 -3.37 -21.38
CA THR A 24 -2.19 -3.83 -22.35
C THR A 24 -3.00 -5.01 -21.81
N ARG A 25 -2.36 -5.92 -21.06
CA ARG A 25 -3.05 -7.03 -20.38
C ARG A 25 -3.95 -6.57 -19.23
N LEU A 26 -3.50 -5.62 -18.41
CA LEU A 26 -4.36 -5.00 -17.40
C LEU A 26 -5.58 -4.33 -18.05
N LYS A 27 -5.35 -3.58 -19.13
CA LYS A 27 -6.42 -2.89 -19.86
C LYS A 27 -7.43 -3.88 -20.47
N SER A 28 -6.98 -5.00 -21.03
CA SER A 28 -7.87 -6.04 -21.58
C SER A 28 -8.63 -6.80 -20.50
N GLY A 29 -8.01 -7.06 -19.34
CA GLY A 29 -8.67 -7.68 -18.19
C GLY A 29 -9.75 -6.78 -17.59
N TYR A 30 -9.48 -5.48 -17.53
CA TYR A 30 -10.45 -4.49 -17.05
C TYR A 30 -11.67 -4.37 -17.97
N GLN A 31 -11.49 -4.42 -19.30
CA GLN A 31 -12.62 -4.47 -20.23
C GLN A 31 -13.41 -5.78 -20.17
N LYS A 32 -12.74 -6.91 -19.91
CA LYS A 32 -13.39 -8.22 -19.82
C LYS A 32 -14.20 -8.41 -18.53
N HIS A 33 -13.76 -7.80 -17.42
CA HIS A 33 -14.38 -7.97 -16.10
C HIS A 33 -14.96 -6.68 -15.52
N TRP A 34 -15.21 -5.66 -16.36
CA TRP A 34 -15.72 -4.34 -15.96
C TRP A 34 -16.92 -4.44 -15.01
N TYR A 35 -17.89 -5.30 -15.32
CA TYR A 35 -19.08 -5.48 -14.49
C TYR A 35 -18.76 -6.01 -13.09
N ALA A 36 -17.88 -7.01 -12.98
CA ALA A 36 -17.45 -7.55 -11.69
C ALA A 36 -16.71 -6.49 -10.85
N TYR A 37 -15.85 -5.69 -11.48
CA TYR A 37 -15.18 -4.57 -10.82
C TYR A 37 -16.17 -3.51 -10.33
N ALA A 38 -17.17 -3.14 -11.14
CA ALA A 38 -18.20 -2.19 -10.74
C ALA A 38 -19.03 -2.70 -9.55
N MET A 39 -19.32 -4.00 -9.49
CA MET A 39 -20.07 -4.61 -8.38
C MET A 39 -19.27 -4.64 -7.07
N ILE A 40 -17.96 -4.92 -7.13
CA ILE A 40 -17.12 -5.02 -5.92
C ILE A 40 -16.55 -3.66 -5.47
N ALA A 41 -16.43 -2.70 -6.39
CA ALA A 41 -15.90 -1.36 -6.13
C ALA A 41 -16.49 -0.68 -4.87
N PRO A 42 -17.82 -0.62 -4.65
CA PRO A 42 -18.36 0.05 -3.47
C PRO A 42 -17.87 -0.59 -2.16
N VAL A 43 -17.78 -1.92 -2.09
CA VAL A 43 -17.30 -2.63 -0.90
C VAL A 43 -15.81 -2.36 -0.68
N VAL A 44 -14.99 -2.45 -1.73
CA VAL A 44 -13.56 -2.19 -1.65
C VAL A 44 -13.28 -0.75 -1.23
N VAL A 45 -14.03 0.22 -1.75
CA VAL A 45 -13.89 1.62 -1.38
C VAL A 45 -14.22 1.82 0.10
N VAL A 46 -15.33 1.26 0.59
CA VAL A 46 -15.69 1.35 2.01
C VAL A 46 -14.63 0.70 2.90
N LEU A 47 -14.18 -0.51 2.57
CA LEU A 47 -13.11 -1.19 3.31
C LEU A 47 -11.82 -0.39 3.29
N ALA A 48 -11.43 0.15 2.14
CA ALA A 48 -10.24 0.98 2.01
C ALA A 48 -10.35 2.20 2.92
N VAL A 49 -11.48 2.91 2.94
CA VAL A 49 -11.68 4.07 3.81
C VAL A 49 -11.61 3.67 5.28
N ILE A 50 -12.35 2.64 5.69
CA ILE A 50 -12.43 2.21 7.10
C ILE A 50 -11.10 1.68 7.62
N VAL A 51 -10.30 1.02 6.77
CA VAL A 51 -9.02 0.43 7.19
C VAL A 51 -7.89 1.44 7.07
N LEU A 52 -7.77 2.13 5.93
CA LEU A 52 -6.65 3.05 5.69
C LEU A 52 -6.73 4.29 6.56
N TYR A 53 -7.93 4.82 6.83
CA TYR A 53 -8.05 6.00 7.67
C TYR A 53 -7.44 5.82 9.08
N PRO A 54 -7.84 4.81 9.88
CA PRO A 54 -7.22 4.59 11.19
C PRO A 54 -5.76 4.12 11.06
N LEU A 55 -5.38 3.44 9.99
CA LEU A 55 -3.99 3.01 9.78
C LEU A 55 -3.07 4.21 9.56
N VAL A 56 -3.44 5.13 8.66
CA VAL A 56 -2.69 6.37 8.42
C VAL A 56 -2.65 7.23 9.67
N ARG A 57 -3.79 7.35 10.39
CA ARG A 57 -3.85 8.09 11.65
C ARG A 57 -2.96 7.46 12.71
N GLY A 58 -3.01 6.15 12.88
CA GLY A 58 -2.18 5.41 13.82
C GLY A 58 -0.69 5.56 13.48
N PHE A 59 -0.33 5.40 12.20
CA PHE A 59 1.03 5.61 11.71
C PHE A 59 1.52 7.03 12.01
N TYR A 60 0.72 8.05 11.72
CA TYR A 60 1.06 9.43 12.05
C TYR A 60 1.32 9.61 13.56
N LEU A 61 0.49 8.99 14.41
CA LEU A 61 0.67 9.06 15.86
C LEU A 61 1.96 8.39 16.34
N THR A 62 2.46 7.35 15.66
CA THR A 62 3.78 6.75 16.01
C THR A 62 4.95 7.70 15.81
N LEU A 63 4.78 8.75 14.99
CA LEU A 63 5.77 9.79 14.79
C LEU A 63 5.61 10.96 15.79
N THR A 64 4.66 10.86 16.70
CA THR A 64 4.34 11.87 17.71
C THR A 64 4.51 11.31 19.11
N ASP A 65 4.70 12.20 20.09
CA ASP A 65 4.69 11.84 21.51
C ASP A 65 3.25 11.75 22.01
N ALA A 66 2.46 10.82 21.46
CA ALA A 66 1.07 10.64 21.86
C ALA A 66 0.96 9.68 23.04
N THR A 67 0.46 10.17 24.17
CA THR A 67 0.21 9.43 25.41
C THR A 67 -1.25 9.56 25.83
N SER A 68 -1.68 8.75 26.81
CA SER A 68 -3.04 8.85 27.38
C SER A 68 -3.32 10.19 28.06
N LEU A 69 -2.29 10.96 28.39
CA LEU A 69 -2.39 12.25 29.07
C LEU A 69 -2.48 13.43 28.11
N ASN A 70 -1.92 13.32 26.91
CA ASN A 70 -1.87 14.42 25.94
C ASN A 70 -2.71 14.17 24.66
N SER A 71 -3.31 12.98 24.55
CA SER A 71 -4.29 12.67 23.52
C SER A 71 -5.62 13.33 23.84
N ALA A 72 -6.29 13.83 22.80
CA ALA A 72 -7.61 14.43 22.95
C ALA A 72 -8.57 13.43 23.62
N ARG A 73 -9.26 13.87 24.66
CA ARG A 73 -10.21 13.03 25.41
C ARG A 73 -11.40 13.86 25.87
N THR A 74 -12.57 13.25 25.81
CA THR A 74 -13.79 13.82 26.38
C THR A 74 -14.05 13.17 27.73
N ILE A 75 -14.12 13.98 28.80
CA ILE A 75 -14.44 13.53 30.16
C ILE A 75 -15.74 14.19 30.58
N GLY A 76 -16.82 13.41 30.64
CA GLY A 76 -18.16 13.95 30.90
C GLY A 76 -18.52 15.00 29.84
N VAL A 77 -18.70 16.25 30.26
CA VAL A 77 -19.02 17.39 29.38
C VAL A 77 -17.79 18.18 28.89
N ASN A 78 -16.59 17.92 29.44
CA ASN A 78 -15.38 18.65 29.09
C ASN A 78 -14.62 17.95 27.96
N HIS A 79 -14.24 18.71 26.94
CA HIS A 79 -13.33 18.29 25.89
C HIS A 79 -11.92 18.79 26.22
N ILE A 80 -10.96 17.86 26.32
CA ILE A 80 -9.54 18.18 26.46
C ILE A 80 -8.92 17.95 25.09
N ASP A 81 -8.37 19.02 24.52
CA ASP A 81 -7.72 18.97 23.21
C ASP A 81 -6.39 18.21 23.25
N ALA A 82 -6.00 17.69 22.10
CA ALA A 82 -4.71 17.04 21.92
C ALA A 82 -3.55 18.04 22.02
N THR A 83 -2.51 17.70 22.78
CA THR A 83 -1.30 18.54 22.95
C THR A 83 -0.01 17.77 22.56
N TYR A 84 -0.12 16.62 21.90
CA TYR A 84 1.05 15.86 21.43
C TYR A 84 1.86 16.63 20.37
N LYS A 85 3.17 16.36 20.32
CA LYS A 85 4.11 17.00 19.38
C LYS A 85 4.72 15.97 18.44
N PHE A 86 5.15 16.42 17.27
CA PHE A 86 5.89 15.58 16.33
C PHE A 86 7.34 15.40 16.83
N ILE A 87 7.75 14.15 16.99
CA ILE A 87 9.08 13.75 17.50
C ILE A 87 9.84 12.84 16.52
N GLY A 88 9.26 12.53 15.36
CA GLY A 88 9.93 11.71 14.35
C GLY A 88 10.04 10.25 14.76
N LEU A 89 11.24 9.68 14.76
CA LEU A 89 11.47 8.24 14.99
C LEU A 89 11.86 7.88 16.44
N ASP A 90 11.82 8.84 17.35
CA ASP A 90 12.27 8.66 18.73
C ASP A 90 11.56 7.49 19.44
N ASN A 91 10.25 7.32 19.21
CA ASN A 91 9.48 6.19 19.74
C ASN A 91 10.05 4.83 19.31
N TYR A 92 10.52 4.70 18.07
CA TYR A 92 11.11 3.46 17.57
C TYR A 92 12.48 3.20 18.20
N ALA A 93 13.27 4.25 18.38
CA ALA A 93 14.56 4.14 19.06
C ALA A 93 14.38 3.71 20.52
N ASP A 94 13.38 4.24 21.23
CA ASP A 94 13.06 3.85 22.61
C ASP A 94 12.65 2.37 22.73
N ILE A 95 11.88 1.84 21.77
CA ILE A 95 11.49 0.42 21.78
C ILE A 95 12.69 -0.51 21.57
N LEU A 96 13.66 -0.11 20.75
CA LEU A 96 14.81 -0.95 20.38
C LEU A 96 15.99 -0.85 21.36
N TRP A 97 16.23 0.35 21.90
CA TRP A 97 17.42 0.66 22.70
C TRP A 97 17.11 1.40 24.01
N GLY A 98 15.84 1.72 24.29
CA GLY A 98 15.46 2.40 25.51
C GLY A 98 15.58 1.52 26.76
N PRO A 99 15.35 2.10 27.95
CA PRO A 99 15.53 1.41 29.24
C PRO A 99 14.67 0.16 29.39
N THR A 100 13.54 0.08 28.69
CA THR A 100 12.58 -1.03 28.73
C THR A 100 12.58 -1.86 27.44
N ALA A 101 13.57 -1.66 26.56
CA ALA A 101 13.65 -2.34 25.27
C ALA A 101 13.72 -3.86 25.40
N TYR A 102 14.38 -4.35 26.46
CA TYR A 102 14.46 -5.79 26.70
C TYR A 102 13.08 -6.39 26.95
N ASP A 103 12.31 -5.81 27.88
CA ASP A 103 11.00 -6.31 28.26
C ASP A 103 9.96 -6.14 27.13
N ARG A 104 10.03 -5.03 26.39
CA ARG A 104 9.05 -4.70 25.34
C ARG A 104 9.28 -5.42 24.02
N PHE A 105 10.54 -5.56 23.59
CA PHE A 105 10.87 -6.05 22.25
C PHE A 105 11.76 -7.29 22.28
N TRP A 106 12.94 -7.21 22.89
CA TRP A 106 13.94 -8.28 22.76
C TRP A 106 13.50 -9.59 23.40
N SER A 107 12.79 -9.56 24.52
CA SER A 107 12.25 -10.76 25.17
C SER A 107 11.34 -11.55 24.22
N HIS A 108 10.38 -10.87 23.58
CA HIS A 108 9.47 -11.50 22.62
C HIS A 108 10.17 -11.93 21.33
N PHE A 109 11.11 -11.13 20.83
CA PHE A 109 11.87 -11.46 19.62
C PHE A 109 12.73 -12.71 19.82
N ILE A 110 13.48 -12.77 20.93
CA ILE A 110 14.31 -13.92 21.28
C ILE A 110 13.43 -15.16 21.47
N TRP A 111 12.30 -15.04 22.18
CA TRP A 111 11.37 -16.15 22.38
C TRP A 111 10.74 -16.67 21.08
N THR A 112 10.55 -15.81 20.08
CA THR A 112 9.98 -16.23 18.79
C THR A 112 11.00 -16.99 17.92
N ILE A 113 12.29 -16.74 18.13
CA ILE A 113 13.36 -17.27 17.28
C ILE A 113 14.03 -18.51 17.89
N VAL A 114 14.17 -18.56 19.22
CA VAL A 114 14.84 -19.63 19.98
C VAL A 114 13.83 -20.68 20.40
#